data_AF-A0A1I7UMG1-F1
#
_entry.id   AF-A0A1I7UMG1-F1
#
_cell.length_a   1.000
_cell.length_b   1.000
_cell.length_c   1.000
_cell.angle_alpha   90.00
_cell.angle_beta   90.00
_cell.angle_gamma   90.00
#
_symmetry.space_group_name_H-M   'P 1'
#
loop_
_entity.id
_entity.type
_entity.pdbx_description
1 polymer ?
#
loop_
_entity_poly.entity_id
_entity_poly.type
_entity_poly.pdbx_seq_one_letter_code
_entity_poly.pdbx_strand_id
1 'polypeptide(L)' 'MSGVLGRTISQGSLLIRQFLTARNPAFQEVAGFKVKSRLKLRCRCCYFIRVNGRLHVECNENPRHKAREVFDVKKLW' A
#
# COMPACT_ATOMS: atom_id res chain seq x y z
N MET A 1 -5.67 41.96 -34.57
CA MET A 1 -4.33 41.40 -34.87
C MET A 1 -3.50 41.67 -33.62
N SER A 2 -3.28 40.75 -32.69
CA SER A 2 -2.54 39.49 -32.85
C SER A 2 -2.92 38.55 -31.70
N GLY A 3 -3.75 37.54 -31.97
CA GLY A 3 -3.69 36.29 -31.21
C GLY A 3 -2.52 35.45 -31.76
N VAL A 4 -1.92 34.61 -30.91
CA VAL A 4 -1.21 33.34 -31.22
C VAL A 4 0.01 33.07 -30.30
N LEU A 5 0.53 34.04 -29.53
CA LEU A 5 1.75 33.81 -28.72
C LEU A 5 1.56 33.20 -27.31
N GLY A 6 0.35 32.76 -26.94
CA GLY A 6 0.08 32.19 -25.61
C GLY A 6 -0.04 30.66 -25.56
N ARG A 7 0.10 29.95 -26.68
CA ARG A 7 -0.32 28.53 -26.79
C ARG A 7 0.80 27.49 -26.85
N THR A 8 2.06 27.89 -26.91
CA THR A 8 3.18 26.94 -27.11
C THR A 8 3.85 26.45 -25.82
N ILE A 9 3.53 27.00 -24.65
CA ILE A 9 4.22 26.61 -23.39
C ILE A 9 3.51 25.46 -22.66
N SER A 10 2.21 25.18 -22.92
CA SER A 10 1.51 24.10 -22.20
C SER A 10 1.75 22.69 -22.77
N GLN A 11 2.23 22.57 -24.00
CA GLN A 11 2.30 21.28 -24.71
C GLN A 11 3.57 20.46 -24.40
N GLY A 12 4.64 21.09 -23.89
CA GLY A 12 5.90 20.39 -23.55
C GLY A 12 5.84 19.56 -22.26
N SER A 13 4.81 19.75 -21.43
CA SER A 13 4.71 19.12 -20.09
C SER A 13 4.19 17.68 -20.09
N LEU A 14 3.59 17.23 -21.20
CA LEU A 14 2.97 15.90 -21.29
C LEU A 14 3.99 14.80 -21.64
N LEU A 15 5.05 15.14 -22.40
CA LEU A 15 6.07 14.17 -22.81
C LEU A 15 7.04 13.79 -21.69
N ILE A 16 7.26 14.68 -20.71
CA ILE A 16 8.18 14.42 -19.59
C ILE A 16 7.57 13.46 -18.56
N ARG A 17 6.23 13.41 -18.45
CA ARG A 17 5.53 12.55 -17.46
C ARG A 17 5.46 11.07 -17.86
N GLN A 18 5.74 10.73 -19.11
CA GLN A 18 5.67 9.35 -19.60
C GLN A 18 6.88 8.49 -19.21
N PHE A 19 8.05 9.09 -18.98
CA PHE A 19 9.27 8.33 -18.68
C PHE A 19 9.46 7.94 -17.21
N LEU A 20 8.72 8.55 -16.28
CA LEU A 20 8.85 8.24 -14.83
C LEU A 20 7.89 7.15 -14.35
N THR A 21 7.05 6.60 -15.23
CA THR A 21 6.13 5.50 -14.90
C THR A 21 6.47 4.26 -15.71
N ALA A 22 7.73 3.82 -15.65
CA ALA A 22 8.08 2.44 -15.97
C ALA A 22 7.44 1.51 -14.92
N ARG A 23 6.13 1.28 -15.04
CA ARG A 23 5.43 0.22 -14.31
C ARG A 23 5.94 -1.09 -14.86
N ASN A 24 6.94 -1.66 -14.20
CA ASN A 24 7.40 -3.00 -14.49
C ASN A 24 6.27 -3.99 -14.13
N PRO A 25 5.59 -4.64 -15.10
CA PRO A 25 4.48 -5.55 -14.83
C PRO A 25 4.92 -6.80 -14.04
N ALA A 26 6.22 -7.00 -13.84
CA ALA A 26 6.78 -8.10 -13.07
C ALA A 26 6.72 -7.88 -11.54
N PHE A 27 6.41 -6.67 -11.05
CA PHE A 27 6.33 -6.41 -9.61
C PHE A 27 4.86 -6.34 -9.16
N GLN A 28 4.29 -7.50 -8.85
CA GLN A 28 3.00 -7.55 -8.19
C GLN A 28 3.20 -7.14 -6.73
N GLU A 29 2.71 -5.95 -6.35
CA GLU A 29 2.70 -5.52 -4.96
C GLU A 29 1.87 -6.50 -4.13
N VAL A 30 2.54 -7.43 -3.46
CA VAL A 30 1.91 -8.27 -2.46
C VAL A 30 1.68 -7.38 -1.25
N ALA A 31 0.43 -6.97 -1.04
CA ALA A 31 0.05 -6.25 0.17
C ALA A 31 0.34 -7.13 1.40
N GLY A 32 1.45 -6.84 2.08
CA GLY A 32 1.82 -7.49 3.33
C GLY A 32 0.85 -7.17 4.47
N PHE A 33 1.20 -7.58 5.69
CA PHE A 33 0.40 -7.28 6.88
C PHE A 33 0.44 -5.80 7.24
N LYS A 34 -0.72 -5.17 7.41
CA LYS A 34 -0.78 -3.80 7.96
C LYS A 34 -0.51 -3.84 9.47
N VAL A 35 0.56 -3.20 9.92
CA VAL A 35 0.86 -3.10 11.36
C VAL A 35 -0.14 -2.15 12.04
N LYS A 36 -0.73 -2.59 13.16
CA LYS A 36 -1.66 -1.80 13.97
C LYS A 36 -1.46 -2.08 15.46
N SER A 37 -1.64 -1.06 16.29
CA SER A 37 -1.65 -1.21 17.75
C SER A 37 -2.85 -2.03 18.24
N ARG A 38 -4.04 -1.81 17.65
CA ARG A 38 -5.26 -2.55 17.96
C ARG A 38 -5.77 -3.31 16.74
N LEU A 39 -5.87 -4.62 16.88
CA LEU A 39 -6.40 -5.50 15.85
C LEU A 39 -7.91 -5.66 16.01
N LYS A 40 -8.61 -5.77 14.88
CA LYS A 40 -10.05 -6.06 14.83
C LYS A 40 -10.37 -6.93 13.62
N LEU A 41 -11.32 -7.85 13.81
CA LEU A 41 -11.88 -8.62 12.71
C LEU A 41 -12.82 -7.72 11.91
N ARG A 42 -12.72 -7.76 10.59
CA ARG A 42 -13.54 -6.96 9.68
C ARG A 42 -14.60 -7.77 8.94
N CYS A 43 -14.43 -9.08 8.93
CA CYS A 43 -15.20 -10.04 8.17
C CYS A 43 -15.40 -11.32 8.98
N ARG A 44 -16.31 -12.19 8.55
CA ARG A 44 -16.58 -13.48 9.21
C ARG A 44 -15.42 -14.46 9.07
N CYS A 45 -14.72 -14.41 7.93
CA CYS A 45 -13.60 -15.28 7.61
C CYS A 45 -12.26 -14.74 8.15
N CYS A 46 -12.30 -13.66 8.94
CA CYS A 46 -11.14 -13.06 9.57
C CYS A 46 -10.95 -13.74 10.92
N TYR A 47 -9.73 -14.16 11.24
CA TYR A 47 -9.44 -14.85 12.50
C TYR A 47 -8.09 -14.40 13.09
N PHE A 48 -7.93 -14.65 14.38
CA PHE A 48 -6.71 -14.30 15.10
C PHE A 48 -5.75 -15.49 15.14
N ILE A 49 -4.46 -15.22 14.91
CA ILE A 49 -3.37 -16.18 15.06
C ILE A 49 -2.27 -15.51 15.89
N ARG A 50 -1.57 -16.29 16.74
CA ARG A 50 -0.32 -15.85 17.36
C ARG A 50 0.88 -16.39 16.60
N VAL A 51 1.72 -15.49 16.12
CA VAL A 51 2.95 -15.82 15.38
C VAL A 51 4.11 -15.05 16.01
N ASN A 52 5.16 -15.76 16.42
CA ASN A 52 6.36 -15.18 17.04
C ASN A 52 6.05 -14.22 18.19
N GLY A 53 5.10 -14.60 19.06
CA GLY A 53 4.70 -13.80 20.21
C GLY A 53 3.84 -12.55 19.90
N ARG A 54 3.46 -12.32 18.63
CA ARG A 54 2.60 -11.20 18.21
C ARG A 54 1.24 -11.70 17.77
N LEU A 55 0.20 -10.92 18.01
CA LEU A 55 -1.12 -11.20 17.47
C LEU A 55 -1.20 -10.77 16.01
N HIS A 56 -1.79 -11.62 15.18
CA HIS A 56 -2.00 -11.40 13.75
C HIS A 56 -3.49 -11.62 13.44
N VAL A 57 -4.01 -10.86 12.48
CA VAL A 57 -5.30 -11.11 11.85
C VAL A 57 -5.02 -11.64 10.46
N GLU A 58 -5.49 -12.85 10.18
CA GLU A 58 -5.47 -13.44 8.85
C GLU A 58 -6.87 -13.50 8.27
N CYS A 59 -6.93 -13.52 6.94
CA CYS A 59 -8.16 -13.64 6.18
C CYS A 59 -7.84 -14.30 4.85
N ASN A 60 -8.59 -15.34 4.50
CA ASN A 60 -8.38 -16.10 3.28
C ASN A 60 -9.07 -15.44 2.07
N GLU A 61 -10.21 -14.79 2.28
CA GLU A 61 -10.97 -14.11 1.21
C GLU A 61 -10.37 -12.75 0.85
N ASN A 62 -10.08 -11.91 1.87
CA ASN A 62 -9.73 -10.51 1.67
C ASN A 62 -8.32 -10.23 2.23
N PRO A 63 -7.27 -10.21 1.38
CA PRO A 63 -5.89 -9.97 1.83
C PRO A 63 -5.70 -8.57 2.45
N ARG A 64 -6.56 -7.60 2.11
CA ARG A 64 -6.58 -6.25 2.70
C ARG A 64 -6.94 -6.22 4.20
N HIS A 65 -7.46 -7.32 4.75
CA HIS A 65 -7.77 -7.43 6.17
C HIS A 65 -6.58 -7.91 7.00
N LYS A 66 -5.52 -8.43 6.35
CA LYS A 66 -4.33 -8.92 7.03
C LYS A 66 -3.65 -7.80 7.81
N ALA A 67 -3.55 -7.98 9.11
CA ALA A 67 -2.96 -7.00 10.01
C ALA A 67 -2.14 -7.69 11.10
N ARG A 68 -1.10 -7.03 11.62
CA ARG A 68 -0.29 -7.56 12.72
C ARG A 68 -0.10 -6.54 13.82
N GLU A 69 0.08 -7.04 15.03
CA GLU A 69 0.42 -6.24 16.20
C GLU A 69 1.81 -5.61 16.01
N VAL A 70 1.98 -4.40 16.58
CA VAL A 70 3.28 -3.74 16.66
C VAL A 70 4.25 -4.66 17.41
N PHE A 71 5.51 -4.73 16.97
CA PHE A 71 6.50 -5.44 17.75
C PHE A 71 6.80 -4.66 19.02
N ASP A 72 6.55 -5.26 20.17
CA ASP A 72 7.02 -4.67 21.41
C ASP A 72 8.48 -5.07 21.63
N VAL A 73 9.38 -4.14 21.29
CA VAL A 73 10.81 -4.32 21.48
C VAL A 73 11.13 -4.44 22.98
N LYS A 74 10.31 -3.87 23.88
CA LYS A 74 10.56 -3.92 25.33
C LYS A 74 10.35 -5.31 25.93
N LYS A 75 9.73 -6.25 25.22
CA LYS A 75 9.62 -7.65 25.66
C LYS A 75 10.88 -8.49 25.39
N LEU A 76 11.94 -7.89 24.86
CA LEU A 76 13.20 -8.57 24.52
C LEU A 76 14.28 -8.46 25.61
N TRP A 77 14.07 -7.65 26.65
CA TRP A 77 14.99 -7.36 27.76
C TRP A 77 14.23 -7.46 29.08
#